data_AF-A0A6G7PWT2-F1
#
_entry.id   AF-A0A6G7PWT2-F1
#
_cell.length_a   1.000
_cell.length_b   1.000
_cell.length_c   1.000
_cell.angle_alpha   90.00
_cell.angle_beta   90.00
_cell.angle_gamma   90.00
#
_symmetry.space_group_name_H-M   'P 1'
#
loop_
_entity.id
_entity.type
_entity.pdbx_description
1 polymer ?
#
loop_
_entity_poly.entity_id
_entity_poly.type
_entity_poly.pdbx_seq_one_letter_code
_entity_poly.pdbx_strand_id
1 'polypeptide(L)'
;MFHLPSWIPWVALLFFLGFLSGLITSYYLLRFKAVQVRDGAEVLSLYMPIFGLVRTTIRTKFSGFFVDELIEFREKLERFRKLLDIDLMINYAKAYDINYIGLEGDQEDLSWGPGKLACTTPSDIPGKFGYNVFLNPHIDKRRVAEKLSEELGVRIHPTEVQTFLFLHEIGHTPKAGNLCFYRLFVSHALSGGRRSAKRRRDLAKLKAKVEWLADQFALRELLKLRMQRGLPMPC
;
A
#
# COMPACT_ATOMS: atom_id res chain seq x y z
N MET A 1 -78.36 -11.49 6.01
CA MET A 1 -76.90 -11.49 6.27
C MET A 1 -76.19 -11.45 4.93
N PHE A 2 -75.25 -10.52 4.73
CA PHE A 2 -74.40 -10.54 3.55
C PHE A 2 -73.19 -11.43 3.82
N HIS A 3 -73.08 -12.56 3.12
CA HIS A 3 -71.87 -13.38 3.15
C HIS A 3 -70.83 -12.74 2.24
N LEU A 4 -69.74 -12.23 2.83
CA LEU A 4 -68.60 -11.74 2.09
C LEU A 4 -67.95 -12.89 1.30
N PRO A 5 -67.68 -12.71 -0.01
CA PRO A 5 -66.97 -13.70 -0.81
C PRO A 5 -65.66 -14.18 -0.19
N SER A 6 -65.42 -15.50 -0.23
CA SER A 6 -64.28 -16.18 0.41
C SER A 6 -62.89 -15.78 -0.13
N TRP A 7 -62.83 -15.06 -1.25
CA TRP A 7 -61.59 -14.52 -1.82
C TRP A 7 -61.15 -13.19 -1.19
N ILE A 8 -62.05 -12.44 -0.54
CA ILE A 8 -61.75 -11.12 0.04
C ILE A 8 -60.64 -11.18 1.11
N PRO A 9 -60.62 -12.15 2.05
CA PRO A 9 -59.53 -12.28 3.02
C PRO A 9 -58.16 -12.51 2.36
N TRP A 10 -58.11 -13.26 1.25
CA TRP A 10 -56.87 -13.54 0.52
C TRP A 10 -56.35 -12.31 -0.23
N VAL A 11 -57.23 -11.53 -0.85
CA VAL A 11 -56.86 -10.25 -1.48
C VAL A 11 -56.36 -9.26 -0.44
N ALA A 12 -57.03 -9.17 0.72
CA ALA A 12 -56.60 -8.32 1.82
C ALA A 12 -55.23 -8.74 2.38
N LEU A 13 -54.98 -10.05 2.55
CA LEU A 13 -53.69 -10.58 3.01
C LEU A 13 -52.56 -10.29 2.01
N LEU A 14 -52.78 -10.51 0.72
CA LEU A 14 -51.79 -10.21 -0.33
C LEU A 14 -51.48 -8.71 -0.40
N PHE A 15 -52.50 -7.86 -0.28
CA PHE A 15 -52.31 -6.40 -0.21
C PHE A 15 -51.49 -6.00 1.02
N PHE A 16 -51.78 -6.58 2.19
CA PHE A 16 -51.05 -6.28 3.43
C PHE A 16 -49.58 -6.74 3.37
N LEU A 17 -49.31 -7.91 2.78
CA LEU A 17 -47.95 -8.40 2.55
C LEU A 17 -47.19 -7.55 1.52
N GLY A 18 -47.86 -7.10 0.45
CA GLY A 18 -47.30 -6.18 -0.54
C GLY A 18 -46.96 -4.81 0.08
N PHE A 19 -47.86 -4.28 0.91
CA PHE A 19 -47.65 -3.03 1.62
C PHE A 19 -46.52 -3.13 2.66
N LEU A 20 -46.50 -4.20 3.47
CA LEU A 20 -45.48 -4.41 4.48
C LEU A 20 -44.09 -4.63 3.86
N SER A 21 -43.99 -5.42 2.79
CA SER A 21 -42.74 -5.60 2.04
C SER A 21 -42.28 -4.31 1.37
N GLY A 22 -43.21 -3.51 0.82
CA GLY A 22 -42.93 -2.17 0.28
C GLY A 22 -42.40 -1.21 1.35
N LEU A 23 -42.98 -1.19 2.54
CA LEU A 23 -42.50 -0.41 3.68
C LEU A 23 -41.13 -0.87 4.17
N ILE A 24 -40.91 -2.18 4.30
CA ILE A 24 -39.61 -2.75 4.70
C ILE A 24 -38.53 -2.37 3.68
N THR A 25 -38.81 -2.55 2.39
CA THR A 25 -37.88 -2.20 1.30
C THR A 25 -37.59 -0.70 1.29
N SER A 26 -38.60 0.14 1.48
CA SER A 26 -38.45 1.60 1.55
C SER A 26 -37.67 2.03 2.79
N TYR A 27 -37.91 1.41 3.95
CA TYR A 27 -37.18 1.66 5.19
C TYR A 27 -35.70 1.33 5.03
N TYR A 28 -35.37 0.15 4.45
CA TYR A 28 -33.98 -0.19 4.14
C TYR A 28 -33.37 0.79 3.13
N LEU A 29 -34.02 1.06 1.99
CA LEU A 29 -33.52 2.00 0.97
C LEU A 29 -33.27 3.42 1.51
N LEU A 30 -34.18 3.95 2.35
CA LEU A 30 -34.03 5.25 2.97
C LEU A 30 -32.94 5.26 4.05
N ARG A 31 -32.78 4.18 4.82
CA ARG A 31 -31.69 4.04 5.81
C ARG A 31 -30.32 3.85 5.14
N PHE A 32 -30.27 3.21 3.97
CA PHE A 32 -29.05 3.12 3.14
C PHE A 32 -28.66 4.45 2.46
N LYS A 33 -29.58 5.42 2.37
CA LYS A 33 -29.30 6.76 1.80
C LYS A 33 -28.38 7.62 2.67
N ALA A 34 -28.10 7.21 3.91
CA ALA A 34 -27.39 8.01 4.93
C ALA A 34 -25.92 7.62 5.17
N VAL A 35 -25.34 6.71 4.36
CA VAL A 35 -23.92 6.32 4.47
C VAL A 35 -23.22 6.46 3.10
N GLN A 36 -23.24 7.68 2.55
CA GLN A 36 -22.24 8.10 1.58
C GLN A 36 -20.95 8.44 2.32
N VAL A 37 -20.08 7.45 2.52
CA VAL A 37 -18.68 7.73 2.89
C VAL A 37 -17.95 8.16 1.62
N ARG A 38 -17.65 9.47 1.54
CA ARG A 38 -16.96 10.09 0.40
C ARG A 38 -15.45 9.95 0.57
N ASP A 39 -14.95 8.72 0.37
CA ASP A 39 -13.52 8.42 0.34
C ASP A 39 -12.90 8.96 -0.97
N GLY A 40 -12.59 10.26 -0.98
CA GLY A 40 -11.96 10.94 -2.11
C GLY A 40 -12.88 11.22 -3.30
N ALA A 41 -12.29 11.66 -4.41
CA ALA A 41 -13.01 12.16 -5.57
C ALA A 41 -13.53 11.08 -6.54
N GLU A 42 -12.97 9.86 -6.50
CA GLU A 42 -13.09 8.89 -7.60
C GLU A 42 -13.81 7.56 -7.25
N VAL A 43 -14.00 7.25 -5.97
CA VAL A 43 -14.54 5.96 -5.52
C VAL A 43 -15.90 6.13 -4.87
N LEU A 44 -16.94 5.59 -5.51
CA LEU A 44 -18.26 5.45 -4.89
C LEU A 44 -18.33 4.09 -4.17
N SER A 45 -18.19 4.12 -2.85
CA SER A 45 -18.41 2.96 -1.97
C SER A 45 -19.90 2.82 -1.66
N LEU A 46 -20.56 1.77 -2.18
CA LEU A 46 -22.00 1.55 -2.01
C LEU A 46 -22.25 0.18 -1.36
N TYR A 47 -22.74 0.18 -0.12
CA TYR A 47 -23.04 -1.05 0.61
C TYR A 47 -24.40 -1.63 0.17
N MET A 48 -24.38 -2.78 -0.50
CA MET A 48 -25.59 -3.49 -0.91
C MET A 48 -25.84 -4.70 0.01
N PRO A 49 -27.07 -4.87 0.56
CA PRO A 49 -27.33 -5.88 1.60
C PRO A 49 -27.14 -7.34 1.16
N ILE A 50 -27.11 -7.62 -0.15
CA ILE A 50 -26.91 -8.97 -0.71
C ILE A 50 -25.48 -9.16 -1.26
N PHE A 51 -24.83 -8.08 -1.73
CA PHE A 51 -23.55 -8.13 -2.44
C PHE A 51 -22.37 -7.54 -1.63
N GLY A 52 -22.62 -7.07 -0.41
CA GLY A 52 -21.62 -6.42 0.44
C GLY A 52 -21.25 -5.02 -0.07
N LEU A 53 -20.04 -4.57 0.28
CA LEU A 53 -19.51 -3.28 -0.15
C LEU A 53 -19.10 -3.32 -1.63
N VAL A 54 -19.92 -2.74 -2.50
CA VAL A 54 -19.59 -2.56 -3.91
C VAL A 54 -18.90 -1.20 -4.09
N ARG A 55 -17.59 -1.23 -4.26
CA ARG A 55 -16.80 -0.07 -4.69
C ARG A 55 -16.88 0.03 -6.20
N THR A 56 -17.51 1.09 -6.72
CA THR A 56 -17.48 1.41 -8.14
C THR A 56 -16.64 2.67 -8.36
N THR A 57 -15.63 2.55 -9.22
CA THR A 57 -14.88 3.71 -9.70
C THR A 57 -15.78 4.44 -10.69
N ILE A 58 -16.02 5.75 -10.47
CA ILE A 58 -16.76 6.54 -11.45
C ILE A 58 -15.86 6.66 -12.68
N ARG A 59 -16.12 5.85 -13.72
CA ARG A 59 -15.47 6.01 -15.02
C ARG A 59 -15.93 7.34 -15.61
N THR A 60 -15.14 8.37 -15.37
CA THR A 60 -15.28 9.70 -15.95
C THR A 60 -15.30 9.57 -17.48
N LYS A 61 -16.29 10.21 -18.11
CA LYS A 61 -16.54 10.14 -19.56
C LYS A 61 -15.54 10.96 -20.39
N PHE A 62 -14.46 11.41 -19.77
CA PHE A 62 -13.54 12.41 -20.31
C PHE A 62 -12.22 11.75 -20.69
N SER A 63 -11.73 12.07 -21.89
CA SER A 63 -10.43 11.61 -22.42
C SER A 63 -9.27 12.57 -22.12
N GLY A 64 -9.56 13.68 -21.42
CA GLY A 64 -8.56 14.64 -20.95
C GLY A 64 -8.33 14.53 -19.44
N PHE A 65 -7.35 15.28 -18.95
CA PHE A 65 -7.02 15.37 -17.53
C PHE A 65 -7.73 16.57 -16.88
N PHE A 66 -8.08 16.48 -15.60
CA PHE A 66 -8.50 17.66 -14.85
C PHE A 66 -7.27 18.49 -14.46
N VAL A 67 -7.38 19.82 -14.54
CA VAL A 67 -6.25 20.72 -14.26
C VAL A 67 -5.81 20.60 -12.80
N ASP A 68 -6.76 20.43 -11.88
CA ASP A 68 -6.48 20.29 -10.44
C ASP A 68 -5.69 19.00 -10.15
N GLU A 69 -6.05 17.88 -10.80
CA GLU A 69 -5.29 16.61 -10.72
C GLU A 69 -3.85 16.77 -11.25
N LEU A 70 -3.67 17.50 -12.35
CA LEU A 70 -2.34 17.79 -12.91
C LEU A 70 -1.50 18.68 -11.98
N ILE A 71 -2.11 19.65 -11.31
CA ILE A 71 -1.45 20.50 -10.32
C ILE A 71 -1.03 19.66 -9.10
N GLU A 72 -1.95 18.87 -8.53
CA GLU A 72 -1.67 18.00 -7.38
C GLU A 72 -0.58 16.96 -7.71
N PHE A 73 -0.65 16.34 -8.89
CA PHE A 73 0.36 15.40 -9.37
C PHE A 73 1.73 16.08 -9.54
N ARG A 74 1.77 17.28 -10.11
CA ARG A 74 3.01 18.07 -10.24
C ARG A 74 3.61 18.42 -8.88
N GLU A 75 2.80 18.82 -7.90
CA GLU A 75 3.27 19.09 -6.54
C GLU A 75 3.86 17.85 -5.87
N LYS A 76 3.21 16.68 -6.02
CA LYS A 76 3.72 15.40 -5.51
C LYS A 76 5.07 15.06 -6.16
N LEU A 77 5.20 15.19 -7.49
CA LEU A 77 6.47 14.97 -8.19
C LEU A 77 7.57 15.91 -7.70
N GLU A 78 7.31 17.21 -7.53
CA GLU A 78 8.31 18.17 -7.03
C GLU A 78 8.72 17.94 -5.57
N ARG A 79 7.90 17.25 -4.75
CA ARG A 79 8.32 16.75 -3.44
C ARG A 79 9.30 15.57 -3.59
N PHE A 80 8.95 14.56 -4.38
CA PHE A 80 9.80 13.39 -4.59
C PHE A 80 11.13 13.72 -5.27
N ARG A 81 11.16 14.70 -6.19
CA ARG A 81 12.35 15.14 -6.92
C ARG A 81 13.48 15.67 -6.03
N LYS A 82 13.16 16.09 -4.80
CA LYS A 82 14.13 16.52 -3.76
C LYS A 82 14.72 15.36 -2.96
N LEU A 83 14.12 14.17 -3.08
CA LEU A 83 14.50 12.95 -2.38
C LEU A 83 15.20 11.98 -3.32
N LEU A 84 14.58 11.70 -4.48
CA LEU A 84 14.93 10.64 -5.40
C LEU A 84 14.80 11.11 -6.86
N ASP A 85 15.56 10.46 -7.73
CA ASP A 85 15.42 10.56 -9.18
C ASP A 85 14.07 9.96 -9.63
N ILE A 86 13.21 10.76 -10.25
CA ILE A 86 11.84 10.38 -10.63
C ILE A 86 11.83 9.29 -11.70
N ASP A 87 12.73 9.35 -12.68
CA ASP A 87 12.76 8.38 -13.77
C ASP A 87 13.26 7.02 -13.27
N LEU A 88 14.26 7.02 -12.38
CA LEU A 88 14.66 5.83 -11.63
C LEU A 88 13.47 5.27 -10.84
N MET A 89 12.80 6.11 -10.05
CA MET A 89 11.67 5.72 -9.21
C MET A 89 10.57 5.03 -10.01
N ILE A 90 10.15 5.61 -11.14
CA ILE A 90 9.12 5.06 -12.03
C ILE A 90 9.58 3.75 -12.69
N ASN A 91 10.82 3.69 -13.17
CA ASN A 91 11.36 2.50 -13.83
C ASN A 91 11.43 1.29 -12.88
N TYR A 92 11.93 1.51 -11.65
CA TYR A 92 11.95 0.47 -10.63
C TYR A 92 10.53 0.13 -10.15
N ALA A 93 9.63 1.11 -9.99
CA ALA A 93 8.25 0.83 -9.62
C ALA A 93 7.55 -0.11 -10.61
N LYS A 94 7.70 0.16 -11.91
CA LYS A 94 7.18 -0.69 -12.99
C LYS A 94 7.86 -2.06 -13.04
N ALA A 95 9.17 -2.12 -12.84
CA ALA A 95 9.91 -3.38 -12.89
C ALA A 95 9.52 -4.33 -11.74
N TYR A 96 9.34 -3.79 -10.52
CA TYR A 96 9.22 -4.55 -9.27
C TYR A 96 7.80 -4.57 -8.65
N ASP A 97 6.77 -4.24 -9.42
CA ASP A 97 5.35 -4.21 -9.02
C ASP A 97 5.07 -3.30 -7.81
N ILE A 98 5.65 -2.09 -7.80
CA ILE A 98 5.32 -1.07 -6.81
C ILE A 98 4.07 -0.32 -7.27
N ASN A 99 3.01 -0.43 -6.49
CA ASN A 99 1.71 0.18 -6.73
C ASN A 99 1.61 1.61 -6.15
N TYR A 100 2.37 1.90 -5.10
CA TYR A 100 2.34 3.19 -4.41
C TYR A 100 3.72 3.55 -3.87
N ILE A 101 4.09 4.82 -3.97
CA ILE A 101 5.28 5.38 -3.33
C ILE A 101 4.84 6.60 -2.53
N GLY A 102 5.04 6.53 -1.22
CA GLY A 102 4.65 7.56 -0.26
C GLY A 102 5.79 8.01 0.63
N LEU A 103 5.45 8.84 1.61
CA LEU A 103 6.32 9.35 2.66
C LEU A 103 5.84 8.89 4.05
N GLU A 104 6.69 9.08 5.05
CA GLU A 104 6.29 8.98 6.47
C GLU A 104 5.06 9.88 6.73
N GLY A 105 3.96 9.28 7.22
CA GLY A 105 2.70 9.96 7.50
C GLY A 105 1.58 9.75 6.47
N ASP A 106 1.85 9.19 5.29
CA ASP A 106 0.83 9.00 4.22
C ASP A 106 -0.21 7.90 4.51
N GLN A 107 -0.03 7.07 5.55
CA GLN A 107 -0.99 6.06 6.00
C GLN A 107 -1.06 6.01 7.53
N GLU A 108 -2.26 6.22 8.10
CA GLU A 108 -2.49 6.26 9.55
C GLU A 108 -2.18 4.92 10.25
N ASP A 109 -2.51 3.79 9.61
CA ASP A 109 -2.25 2.44 10.14
C ASP A 109 -0.76 2.03 10.09
N LEU A 110 0.07 2.78 9.36
CA LEU A 110 1.47 2.46 9.16
C LEU A 110 2.29 2.96 10.36
N SER A 111 2.31 2.16 11.43
CA SER A 111 3.14 2.42 12.61
C SER A 111 4.63 2.60 12.25
N TRP A 112 5.01 3.87 12.09
CA TRP A 112 6.38 4.26 11.79
C TRP A 112 7.22 4.12 13.05
N GLY A 113 8.03 3.07 13.09
CA GLY A 113 8.89 2.79 14.25
C GLY A 113 9.93 3.90 14.45
N PRO A 114 10.30 4.24 15.70
CA PRO A 114 11.35 5.20 15.97
C PRO A 114 12.65 4.85 15.23
N GLY A 115 13.17 5.79 14.44
CA GLY A 115 14.40 5.61 13.65
C GLY A 115 14.25 4.82 12.34
N LYS A 116 13.02 4.54 11.88
CA LYS A 116 12.79 3.86 10.60
C LYS A 116 13.04 4.82 9.42
N LEU A 117 13.94 4.44 8.51
CA LEU A 117 14.42 5.30 7.41
C LEU A 117 13.61 5.14 6.11
N ALA A 118 13.09 3.95 5.86
CA ALA A 118 12.15 3.63 4.78
C ALA A 118 11.37 2.37 5.16
N CYS A 119 10.32 2.01 4.40
CA CYS A 119 9.70 0.70 4.50
C CYS A 119 8.87 0.27 3.29
N THR A 120 8.72 -1.04 3.13
CA THR A 120 7.85 -1.69 2.16
C THR A 120 6.68 -2.38 2.85
N THR A 121 5.47 -2.24 2.31
CA THR A 121 4.30 -3.04 2.70
C THR A 121 3.70 -3.74 1.47
N PRO A 122 2.98 -4.86 1.63
CA PRO A 122 2.13 -5.38 0.55
C PRO A 122 1.03 -4.38 0.23
N SER A 123 0.71 -4.22 -1.05
CA SER A 123 -0.36 -3.33 -1.49
C SER A 123 -1.72 -3.86 -1.08
N ASP A 124 -2.58 -2.96 -0.62
CA ASP A 124 -3.96 -3.18 -0.17
C ASP A 124 -5.00 -2.92 -1.26
N ILE A 125 -4.56 -2.46 -2.44
CA ILE A 125 -5.43 -2.13 -3.59
C ILE A 125 -6.17 -3.39 -4.08
N PRO A 126 -7.52 -3.43 -4.02
CA PRO A 126 -8.28 -4.62 -4.42
C PRO A 126 -8.00 -5.03 -5.88
N GLY A 127 -7.69 -6.31 -6.08
CA GLY A 127 -7.44 -6.88 -7.40
C GLY A 127 -6.06 -6.59 -8.01
N LYS A 128 -5.17 -5.87 -7.31
CA LYS A 128 -3.77 -5.67 -7.73
C LYS A 128 -2.80 -6.32 -6.75
N PHE A 129 -2.04 -7.32 -7.22
CA PHE A 129 -0.84 -7.74 -6.52
C PHE A 129 0.26 -6.70 -6.70
N GLY A 130 1.05 -6.46 -5.66
CA GLY A 130 2.15 -5.49 -5.68
C GLY A 130 2.51 -5.01 -4.27
N TYR A 131 3.37 -4.01 -4.21
CA TYR A 131 3.94 -3.47 -2.97
C TYR A 131 3.82 -1.95 -2.92
N ASN A 132 3.81 -1.40 -1.73
CA ASN A 132 3.85 0.04 -1.47
C ASN A 132 5.19 0.34 -0.80
N VAL A 133 5.92 1.37 -1.24
CA VAL A 133 7.19 1.81 -0.63
C VAL A 133 6.99 3.17 0.00
N PHE A 134 7.54 3.39 1.19
CA PHE A 134 7.45 4.66 1.90
C PHE A 134 8.84 5.12 2.33
N LEU A 135 9.16 6.39 2.10
CA LEU A 135 10.46 6.98 2.43
C LEU A 135 10.35 7.97 3.59
N ASN A 136 11.33 8.02 4.50
CA ASN A 136 11.42 9.10 5.47
C ASN A 136 12.10 10.33 4.82
N PRO A 137 11.40 11.47 4.64
CA PRO A 137 11.99 12.65 4.00
C PRO A 137 12.92 13.45 4.95
N HIS A 138 12.85 13.23 6.27
CA HIS A 138 13.48 14.03 7.32
C HIS A 138 14.79 13.44 7.87
N ILE A 139 15.37 12.44 7.19
CA ILE A 139 16.61 11.79 7.61
C ILE A 139 17.84 12.72 7.53
N ASP A 140 18.74 12.61 8.51
CA ASP A 140 20.09 13.18 8.42
C ASP A 140 20.92 12.36 7.41
N LYS A 141 20.89 12.82 6.15
CA LYS A 141 21.60 12.18 5.04
C LYS A 141 23.11 12.08 5.26
N ARG A 142 23.75 12.93 6.08
CA ARG A 142 25.20 12.84 6.34
C ARG A 142 25.49 11.68 7.28
N ARG A 143 24.87 11.71 8.46
CA ARG A 143 25.04 10.67 9.48
C ARG A 143 24.60 9.28 8.99
N VAL A 144 23.53 9.21 8.19
CA VAL A 144 23.09 7.93 7.59
C VAL A 144 24.09 7.46 6.52
N ALA A 145 24.65 8.35 5.69
CA ALA A 145 25.66 7.96 4.70
C ALA A 145 26.96 7.46 5.34
N GLU A 146 27.42 8.10 6.41
CA GLU A 146 28.58 7.66 7.20
C GLU A 146 28.36 6.26 7.76
N LYS A 147 27.22 6.03 8.45
CA LYS A 147 26.86 4.74 9.01
C LYS A 147 26.74 3.64 7.95
N LEU A 148 26.01 3.91 6.85
CA LEU A 148 25.89 2.95 5.74
C LEU A 148 27.26 2.65 5.10
N SER A 149 28.16 3.64 5.02
CA SER A 149 29.50 3.41 4.47
C SER A 149 30.34 2.48 5.35
N GLU A 150 30.23 2.63 6.67
CA GLU A 150 30.88 1.75 7.66
C GLU A 150 30.28 0.33 7.62
N GLU A 151 28.94 0.21 7.64
CA GLU A 151 28.24 -1.08 7.67
C GLU A 151 28.39 -1.89 6.38
N LEU A 152 28.47 -1.23 5.22
CA LEU A 152 28.58 -1.88 3.91
C LEU A 152 30.04 -2.03 3.42
N GLY A 153 31.00 -1.37 4.07
CA GLY A 153 32.39 -1.30 3.62
C GLY A 153 32.58 -0.57 2.28
N VAL A 154 31.59 0.23 1.85
CA VAL A 154 31.58 0.94 0.56
C VAL A 154 31.11 2.37 0.77
N ARG A 155 31.87 3.34 0.28
CA ARG A 155 31.51 4.77 0.39
C ARG A 155 30.16 5.06 -0.26
N ILE A 156 29.18 5.46 0.55
CA ILE A 156 27.87 6.03 0.17
C ILE A 156 27.94 7.54 0.35
N HIS A 157 27.48 8.31 -0.63
CA HIS A 157 27.41 9.77 -0.53
C HIS A 157 26.05 10.22 0.05
N PRO A 158 25.95 11.33 0.80
CA PRO A 158 24.68 11.84 1.33
C PRO A 158 23.58 12.06 0.28
N THR A 159 23.94 12.34 -0.97
CA THR A 159 22.97 12.46 -2.09
C THR A 159 22.38 11.13 -2.53
N GLU A 160 23.04 10.01 -2.23
CA GLU A 160 22.63 8.67 -2.65
C GLU A 160 21.78 7.95 -1.60
N VAL A 161 21.74 8.43 -0.35
CA VAL A 161 21.06 7.76 0.77
C VAL A 161 19.61 7.42 0.47
N GLN A 162 18.83 8.37 -0.07
CA GLN A 162 17.43 8.12 -0.44
C GLN A 162 17.30 7.11 -1.59
N THR A 163 18.23 7.12 -2.55
CA THR A 163 18.30 6.11 -3.62
C THR A 163 18.64 4.74 -3.07
N PHE A 164 19.61 4.64 -2.16
CA PHE A 164 19.98 3.39 -1.50
C PHE A 164 18.80 2.85 -0.67
N LEU A 165 18.16 3.68 0.15
CA LEU A 165 16.98 3.29 0.94
C LEU A 165 15.83 2.83 0.05
N PHE A 166 15.51 3.57 -1.01
CA PHE A 166 14.49 3.14 -1.98
C PHE A 166 14.85 1.79 -2.63
N LEU A 167 16.10 1.61 -3.07
CA LEU A 167 16.55 0.35 -3.67
C LEU A 167 16.61 -0.80 -2.65
N HIS A 168 16.86 -0.53 -1.37
CA HIS A 168 16.78 -1.50 -0.27
C HIS A 168 15.32 -1.95 -0.10
N GLU A 169 14.36 -1.02 -0.14
CA GLU A 169 12.93 -1.34 -0.12
C GLU A 169 12.48 -2.13 -1.36
N ILE A 170 12.93 -1.77 -2.56
CA ILE A 170 12.77 -2.65 -3.75
C ILE A 170 13.42 -4.02 -3.51
N GLY A 171 14.57 -4.03 -2.82
CA GLY A 171 15.30 -5.19 -2.36
C GLY A 171 14.55 -6.05 -1.34
N HIS A 172 13.33 -5.70 -0.92
CA HIS A 172 12.39 -6.55 -0.16
C HIS A 172 11.24 -7.12 -1.04
N THR A 173 11.24 -6.87 -2.35
CA THR A 173 10.21 -7.39 -3.27
C THR A 173 10.53 -8.80 -3.78
N PRO A 174 9.52 -9.66 -4.04
CA PRO A 174 9.72 -10.98 -4.64
C PRO A 174 10.49 -10.95 -5.95
N LYS A 175 10.24 -9.93 -6.78
CA LYS A 175 10.90 -9.72 -8.08
C LYS A 175 12.38 -9.34 -7.95
N ALA A 176 12.81 -8.73 -6.84
CA ALA A 176 14.22 -8.52 -6.53
C ALA A 176 14.95 -9.83 -6.16
N GLY A 177 14.25 -10.97 -6.13
CA GLY A 177 14.74 -12.24 -5.62
C GLY A 177 14.64 -12.36 -4.09
N ASN A 178 14.18 -11.31 -3.42
CA ASN A 178 14.06 -11.26 -1.96
C ASN A 178 12.58 -11.19 -1.58
N LEU A 179 11.96 -12.38 -1.53
CA LEU A 179 10.64 -12.63 -0.95
C LEU A 179 10.62 -12.22 0.55
N CYS A 180 10.48 -10.93 0.88
CA CYS A 180 10.28 -10.44 2.25
C CYS A 180 8.92 -10.91 2.81
N PHE A 181 7.89 -11.04 1.95
CA PHE A 181 7.00 -12.20 1.99
C PHE A 181 7.58 -13.29 1.08
N TYR A 182 7.78 -14.57 1.42
CA TYR A 182 7.32 -15.39 2.56
C TYR A 182 7.63 -14.80 3.94
N ARG A 183 6.59 -14.22 4.56
CA ARG A 183 6.70 -13.23 5.64
C ARG A 183 7.37 -13.82 6.85
N LEU A 184 8.68 -13.60 7.01
CA LEU A 184 9.51 -14.24 8.04
C LEU A 184 9.21 -15.75 8.15
N PHE A 185 9.10 -16.38 6.97
CA PHE A 185 8.47 -17.67 6.68
C PHE A 185 7.29 -18.01 7.60
N VAL A 186 6.12 -17.44 7.26
CA VAL A 186 4.84 -17.66 7.97
C VAL A 186 4.94 -17.23 9.45
N SER A 187 5.72 -16.18 9.74
CA SER A 187 6.01 -15.68 11.10
C SER A 187 6.53 -16.78 12.06
N HIS A 188 7.33 -17.70 11.49
CA HIS A 188 7.80 -18.94 12.10
C HIS A 188 6.71 -19.97 12.47
N ALA A 189 5.59 -19.95 11.73
CA ALA A 189 4.40 -20.80 11.84
C ALA A 189 3.72 -20.78 13.23
N LEU A 190 2.63 -20.03 13.34
CA LEU A 190 1.62 -20.11 14.40
C LEU A 190 2.19 -20.09 15.84
N SER A 191 2.49 -18.89 16.35
CA SER A 191 3.04 -18.71 17.70
C SER A 191 2.05 -19.10 18.81
N GLY A 192 2.10 -20.37 19.25
CA GLY A 192 1.58 -20.79 20.55
C GLY A 192 2.28 -20.05 21.70
N GLY A 193 1.54 -19.76 22.78
CA GLY A 193 1.77 -18.63 23.70
C GLY A 193 3.07 -18.55 24.52
N ARG A 194 4.09 -19.40 24.30
CA ARG A 194 5.40 -19.31 24.99
C ARG A 194 6.57 -19.62 24.03
N ARG A 195 7.33 -18.60 23.61
CA ARG A 195 8.53 -18.77 22.77
C ARG A 195 9.74 -19.24 23.62
N SER A 196 10.37 -20.35 23.23
CA SER A 196 11.67 -20.74 23.77
C SER A 196 12.79 -19.79 23.34
N ALA A 197 13.87 -19.70 24.12
CA ALA A 197 15.00 -18.82 23.82
C ALA A 197 15.65 -19.09 22.45
N LYS A 198 15.68 -20.37 22.03
CA LYS A 198 16.22 -20.80 20.72
C LYS A 198 15.46 -20.16 19.56
N ARG A 199 14.12 -20.31 19.49
CA ARG A 199 13.29 -19.74 18.41
C ARG A 199 13.42 -18.21 18.29
N ARG A 200 13.65 -17.49 19.39
CA ARG A 200 13.90 -16.04 19.34
C ARG A 200 15.21 -15.69 18.62
N ARG A 201 16.29 -16.45 18.89
CA ARG A 201 17.60 -16.27 18.22
C ARG A 201 17.51 -16.62 16.73
N ASP A 202 16.81 -17.69 16.39
CA ASP A 202 16.67 -18.16 15.01
C ASP A 202 15.87 -17.14 14.16
N LEU A 203 14.79 -16.57 14.70
CA LEU A 203 14.04 -15.49 14.05
C LEU A 203 14.88 -14.22 13.86
N ALA A 204 15.71 -13.84 14.84
CA ALA A 204 16.60 -12.69 14.73
C ALA A 204 17.66 -12.87 13.64
N LYS A 205 18.25 -14.08 13.53
CA LYS A 205 19.17 -14.44 12.43
C LYS A 205 18.49 -14.37 11.06
N LEU A 206 17.24 -14.85 10.95
CA LEU A 206 16.50 -14.78 9.70
C LEU A 206 16.23 -13.33 9.28
N LYS A 207 15.84 -12.45 10.22
CA LYS A 207 15.72 -11.00 9.95
C LYS A 207 17.02 -10.42 9.40
N ALA A 208 18.13 -10.57 10.13
CA ALA A 208 19.42 -10.02 9.71
C ALA A 208 19.85 -10.50 8.31
N LYS A 209 19.53 -11.75 7.93
CA LYS A 209 19.80 -12.25 6.58
C LYS A 209 18.94 -11.57 5.50
N VAL A 210 17.68 -11.25 5.79
CA VAL A 210 16.77 -10.57 4.83
C VAL A 210 17.20 -9.12 4.63
N GLU A 211 17.53 -8.39 5.71
CA GLU A 211 18.08 -7.03 5.60
C GLU A 211 19.38 -7.02 4.79
N TRP A 212 20.32 -7.92 5.10
CA TRP A 212 21.57 -8.04 4.34
C TRP A 212 21.34 -8.32 2.84
N LEU A 213 20.36 -9.17 2.48
CA LEU A 213 20.02 -9.42 1.07
C LEU A 213 19.44 -8.17 0.38
N ALA A 214 18.63 -7.38 1.09
CA ALA A 214 18.13 -6.10 0.60
C ALA A 214 19.27 -5.07 0.41
N ASP A 215 20.21 -5.00 1.35
CA ASP A 215 21.42 -4.17 1.24
C ASP A 215 22.32 -4.57 0.07
N GLN A 216 22.56 -5.87 -0.14
CA GLN A 216 23.34 -6.36 -1.28
C GLN A 216 22.64 -6.07 -2.63
N PHE A 217 21.31 -6.18 -2.67
CA PHE A 217 20.53 -5.76 -3.83
C PHE A 217 20.71 -4.25 -4.08
N ALA A 218 20.48 -3.43 -3.05
CA ALA A 218 20.57 -1.97 -3.14
C ALA A 218 21.95 -1.50 -3.57
N LEU A 219 23.01 -2.06 -2.98
CA LEU A 219 24.40 -1.77 -3.31
C LEU A 219 24.71 -2.12 -4.77
N ARG A 220 24.33 -3.33 -5.22
CA ARG A 220 24.55 -3.76 -6.61
C ARG A 220 23.85 -2.85 -7.62
N GLU A 221 22.60 -2.49 -7.36
CA GLU A 221 21.86 -1.59 -8.25
C GLU A 221 22.41 -0.14 -8.20
N LEU A 222 22.83 0.36 -7.03
CA LEU A 222 23.48 1.66 -6.89
C LEU A 222 24.81 1.73 -7.67
N LEU A 223 25.62 0.67 -7.61
CA LEU A 223 26.88 0.60 -8.38
C LEU A 223 26.64 0.59 -9.89
N LYS A 224 25.63 -0.14 -10.39
CA LYS A 224 25.23 -0.06 -11.81
C LYS A 224 24.84 1.37 -12.21
N LEU A 225 24.07 2.06 -11.36
CA LEU A 225 23.65 3.44 -11.59
C LEU A 225 24.84 4.41 -11.60
N ARG A 226 25.85 4.23 -10.73
CA ARG A 226 27.11 4.99 -10.79
C ARG A 226 27.82 4.80 -12.12
N MET A 227 27.99 3.54 -12.57
CA MET A 227 28.63 3.22 -13.85
C MET A 227 27.89 3.87 -15.03
N GLN A 228 26.56 3.75 -15.08
CA GLN A 228 25.71 4.37 -16.13
C GLN A 228 25.82 5.90 -16.16
N ARG A 229 26.09 6.53 -15.01
CA ARG A 229 26.21 8.00 -14.86
C ARG A 229 27.65 8.50 -14.98
N GLY A 230 28.63 7.63 -15.23
CA GLY A 230 30.06 8.00 -15.23
C GLY A 230 30.58 8.48 -13.88
N LEU A 231 29.92 8.12 -12.77
CA LEU A 231 30.31 8.51 -11.42
C LEU A 231 31.47 7.63 -10.91
N PRO A 232 32.34 8.16 -10.03
CA PRO A 232 33.46 7.41 -9.49
C PRO A 232 32.99 6.14 -8.76
N MET A 233 33.59 5.01 -9.13
CA MET A 233 33.42 3.74 -8.43
C MET A 233 34.12 3.80 -7.06
N PRO A 234 33.59 3.11 -6.04
CA PRO A 234 34.28 3.02 -4.75
C PRO A 234 35.56 2.21 -4.92
N CYS A 235 36.64 2.73 -4.35
CA CYS A 235 37.89 2.00 -4.10
C CYS A 235 37.77 1.22 -2.80
#